data_AF-D6ZZM1-F1
#
_entry.id   AF-D6ZZM1-F1
#
_cell.length_a   1.000
_cell.length_b   1.000
_cell.length_c   1.000
_cell.angle_alpha   90.00
_cell.angle_beta   90.00
_cell.angle_gamma   90.00
#
_symmetry.space_group_name_H-M   'P 1'
#
loop_
_entity.id
_entity.type
_entity.pdbx_description
1 polymer ?
#
loop_
_entity_poly.entity_id
_entity_poly.type
_entity_poly.pdbx_seq_one_letter_code
_entity_poly.pdbx_strand_id
1 'polypeptide(L)'
;MNRTMKVAVAAALLLGLTAGAEAQSTKPKDARVKRGEYLATIMDCGGCHTPGVFFGKPDASRPFAGSEVGFQIPGLGVFFPPNLTPDKATGLGSWSEKEIIAAIRTGTRPDGRVLAPVMPYKHYGALTDADASALAAYLKSLPPVSNQVPAMTGPSEKPSGPYLTVAMP
;
A
#
# COMPACT_ATOMS: atom_id res chain seq x y z
N MET A 1 23.61 -29.39 78.53
CA MET A 1 24.12 -28.79 77.29
C MET A 1 23.20 -29.24 76.15
N ASN A 2 22.14 -28.47 75.89
CA ASN A 2 21.09 -28.83 74.93
C ASN A 2 21.01 -27.72 73.88
N ARG A 3 21.33 -28.03 72.62
CA ARG A 3 21.08 -27.16 71.47
C ARG A 3 20.15 -27.90 70.50
N THR A 4 18.86 -27.61 70.60
CA THR A 4 17.87 -27.88 69.55
C THR A 4 17.30 -26.54 69.10
N MET A 5 17.61 -26.18 67.87
CA MET A 5 17.30 -24.89 67.26
C MET A 5 15.84 -24.90 66.81
N LYS A 6 15.02 -24.03 67.40
CA LYS A 6 13.61 -23.84 67.02
C LYS A 6 13.53 -23.02 65.73
N VAL A 7 12.67 -23.50 64.84
CA VAL A 7 12.23 -22.89 63.59
C VAL A 7 11.63 -21.50 63.85
N ALA A 8 12.05 -20.50 63.06
CA ALA A 8 11.35 -19.24 62.90
C ALA A 8 11.10 -19.01 61.40
N VAL A 9 9.84 -19.09 61.02
CA VAL A 9 9.32 -18.73 59.70
C VAL A 9 9.33 -17.21 59.60
N ALA A 10 10.06 -16.66 58.62
CA ALA A 10 9.97 -15.26 58.24
C ALA A 10 9.37 -15.18 56.84
N ALA A 11 8.16 -14.62 56.76
CA ALA A 11 7.42 -14.33 55.54
C ALA A 11 7.73 -12.90 55.04
N ALA A 12 7.42 -12.68 53.75
CA ALA A 12 7.34 -11.41 53.02
C ALA A 12 8.70 -10.84 52.52
N LEU A 13 8.85 -10.29 51.31
CA LEU A 13 7.89 -9.78 50.32
C LEU A 13 8.29 -10.20 48.89
N LEU A 14 7.33 -10.68 48.11
CA LEU A 14 7.38 -10.68 46.65
C LEU A 14 7.05 -9.25 46.16
N LEU A 15 8.06 -8.45 45.82
CA LEU A 15 7.84 -7.22 45.06
C LEU A 15 7.61 -7.60 43.59
N GLY A 16 6.36 -7.48 43.15
CA GLY A 16 5.96 -7.68 41.76
C GLY A 16 6.63 -6.67 40.84
N LEU A 17 7.35 -7.17 39.84
CA LEU A 17 7.67 -6.42 38.62
C LEU A 17 6.38 -6.22 37.84
N THR A 18 5.68 -5.13 38.10
CA THR A 18 4.73 -4.57 37.13
C THR A 18 5.55 -3.74 36.14
N ALA A 19 6.11 -4.41 35.14
CA ALA A 19 6.58 -3.73 33.94
C ALA A 19 5.33 -3.16 33.25
N GLY A 20 5.02 -1.89 33.53
CA GLY A 20 4.02 -1.14 32.81
C GLY A 20 4.37 -1.15 31.34
N ALA A 21 3.53 -1.78 30.52
CA ALA A 21 3.57 -1.58 29.09
C ALA A 21 3.27 -0.10 28.83
N GLU A 22 4.28 0.71 28.56
CA GLU A 22 4.10 2.07 28.08
C GLU A 22 3.36 1.99 26.75
N ALA A 23 2.07 2.32 26.79
CA ALA A 23 1.28 2.61 25.61
C ALA A 23 1.97 3.77 24.88
N GLN A 24 2.76 3.45 23.85
CA GLN A 24 3.34 4.43 22.95
C GLN A 24 2.19 5.20 22.29
N SER A 25 1.96 6.42 22.78
CA SER A 25 1.06 7.40 22.17
C SER A 25 1.54 7.65 20.75
N THR A 26 0.88 7.03 19.78
CA THR A 26 1.16 7.23 18.36
C THR A 26 0.62 8.60 17.97
N LYS A 27 1.47 9.46 17.41
CA LYS A 27 1.03 10.78 16.94
C LYS A 27 -0.09 10.60 15.90
N PRO A 28 -1.09 11.49 15.82
CA PRO A 28 -2.20 11.36 14.88
C PRO A 28 -1.78 11.20 13.41
N LYS A 29 -0.68 11.85 12.98
CA LYS A 29 -0.10 11.68 11.64
C LYS A 29 0.42 10.26 11.42
N ASP A 30 1.11 9.70 12.41
CA ASP A 30 1.68 8.35 12.35
C ASP A 30 0.55 7.30 12.34
N ALA A 31 -0.52 7.53 13.10
CA ALA A 31 -1.71 6.67 13.09
C ALA A 31 -2.43 6.68 11.72
N ARG A 32 -2.58 7.86 11.10
CA ARG A 32 -3.17 7.99 9.75
C ARG A 32 -2.34 7.26 8.70
N VAL A 33 -1.02 7.42 8.70
CA VAL A 33 -0.14 6.72 7.75
C VAL A 33 -0.18 5.21 7.96
N LYS A 34 -0.13 4.73 9.21
CA LYS A 34 -0.27 3.29 9.53
C LYS A 34 -1.61 2.71 9.08
N ARG A 35 -2.70 3.47 9.20
CA ARG A 35 -4.00 3.07 8.67
C ARG A 35 -3.96 2.94 7.14
N GLY A 36 -3.32 3.88 6.46
CA GLY A 36 -3.14 3.83 5.01
C GLY A 36 -2.29 2.64 4.55
N GLU A 37 -1.22 2.33 5.28
CA GLU A 37 -0.38 1.16 5.03
C GLU A 37 -1.18 -0.15 5.14
N TYR A 38 -1.98 -0.26 6.20
CA TYR A 38 -2.87 -1.40 6.41
C TYR A 38 -3.85 -1.55 5.24
N LEU A 39 -4.51 -0.45 4.83
CA LEU A 39 -5.44 -0.45 3.71
C LEU A 39 -4.75 -0.84 2.39
N ALA A 40 -3.59 -0.25 2.08
CA ALA A 40 -2.82 -0.57 0.88
C ALA A 40 -2.44 -2.06 0.80
N THR A 41 -2.21 -2.68 1.96
CA THR A 41 -1.92 -4.11 2.09
C THR A 41 -3.15 -4.97 1.84
N ILE A 42 -4.27 -4.73 2.56
CA ILE A 42 -5.45 -5.59 2.44
C ILE A 42 -6.23 -5.39 1.14
N MET A 43 -6.07 -4.22 0.51
CA MET A 43 -6.62 -3.92 -0.82
C MET A 43 -5.65 -4.31 -1.94
N ASP A 44 -4.55 -4.99 -1.59
CA ASP A 44 -3.55 -5.53 -2.51
C ASP A 44 -3.04 -4.53 -3.56
N CYS A 45 -2.80 -3.27 -3.15
CA CYS A 45 -2.23 -2.28 -4.04
C CYS A 45 -0.83 -2.72 -4.52
N GLY A 46 -0.08 -3.39 -3.64
CA GLY A 46 1.25 -3.91 -3.92
C GLY A 46 1.26 -5.04 -4.96
N GLY A 47 0.19 -5.86 -5.04
CA GLY A 47 0.09 -6.98 -5.98
C GLY A 47 0.08 -6.57 -7.45
N CYS A 48 -0.37 -5.34 -7.75
CA CYS A 48 -0.29 -4.79 -9.11
C CYS A 48 0.80 -3.74 -9.28
N HIS A 49 1.05 -2.92 -8.26
CA HIS A 49 1.93 -1.76 -8.39
C HIS A 49 3.35 -2.01 -7.89
N THR A 50 3.78 -3.27 -7.71
CA THR A 50 5.18 -3.57 -7.36
C THR A 50 5.87 -4.29 -8.52
N PRO A 51 7.07 -3.86 -8.92
CA PRO A 51 7.84 -4.53 -9.97
C PRO A 51 8.05 -6.01 -9.66
N GLY A 52 8.11 -6.83 -10.71
CA GLY A 52 8.41 -8.26 -10.59
C GLY A 52 7.32 -9.15 -9.99
N VAL A 53 6.22 -8.60 -9.46
CA VAL A 53 5.11 -9.42 -8.90
C VAL A 53 4.55 -10.39 -9.95
N PHE A 54 4.26 -9.91 -11.16
CA PHE A 54 3.73 -10.75 -12.25
C PHE A 54 4.74 -11.74 -12.84
N PHE A 55 6.02 -11.64 -12.46
CA PHE A 55 7.04 -12.63 -12.79
C PHE A 55 7.32 -13.59 -11.63
N GLY A 56 6.54 -13.53 -10.54
CA GLY A 56 6.76 -14.34 -9.34
C GLY A 56 8.01 -13.95 -8.55
N LYS A 57 8.59 -12.78 -8.82
CA LYS A 57 9.78 -12.25 -8.15
C LYS A 57 9.55 -10.79 -7.72
N PRO A 58 8.68 -10.53 -6.73
CA PRO A 58 8.42 -9.17 -6.25
C PRO A 58 9.70 -8.45 -5.85
N ASP A 59 9.89 -7.23 -6.34
CA ASP A 59 11.02 -6.37 -5.98
C ASP A 59 10.69 -5.54 -4.74
N ALA A 60 11.00 -6.10 -3.58
CA ALA A 60 10.77 -5.45 -2.30
C ALA A 60 11.60 -4.16 -2.09
N SER A 61 12.62 -3.91 -2.93
CA SER A 61 13.41 -2.67 -2.86
C SER A 61 12.70 -1.48 -3.52
N ARG A 62 11.68 -1.75 -4.35
CA ARG A 62 10.89 -0.75 -5.08
C ARG A 62 9.38 -0.96 -4.87
N PRO A 63 8.88 -0.98 -3.63
CA PRO A 63 7.46 -1.22 -3.36
C PRO A 63 6.61 -0.10 -3.98
N PHE A 64 5.47 -0.48 -4.57
CA PHE A 64 4.54 0.47 -5.20
C PHE A 64 5.11 1.27 -6.38
N ALA A 65 6.26 0.89 -6.93
CA ALA A 65 6.92 1.59 -8.04
C ALA A 65 6.32 1.32 -9.44
N GLY A 66 5.15 0.68 -9.52
CA GLY A 66 4.49 0.29 -10.77
C GLY A 66 4.87 -1.12 -11.22
N SER A 67 4.57 -1.47 -12.48
CA SER A 67 4.93 -2.77 -13.05
C SER A 67 5.37 -2.68 -14.50
N GLU A 68 6.36 -3.50 -14.85
CA GLU A 68 6.82 -3.70 -16.23
C GLU A 68 5.89 -4.60 -17.05
N VAL A 69 4.94 -5.28 -16.40
CA VAL A 69 3.96 -6.17 -17.04
C VAL A 69 2.59 -5.50 -17.06
N GLY A 70 1.99 -5.46 -18.24
CA GLY A 70 0.66 -4.89 -18.45
C GLY A 70 -0.45 -5.93 -18.38
N PHE A 71 -1.70 -5.47 -18.44
CA PHE A 71 -2.90 -6.27 -18.57
C PHE A 71 -3.66 -5.87 -19.83
N GLN A 72 -3.95 -6.86 -20.67
CA GLN A 72 -4.82 -6.68 -21.80
C GLN A 72 -6.28 -6.77 -21.36
N ILE A 73 -7.04 -5.74 -21.71
CA ILE A 73 -8.49 -5.74 -21.63
C ILE A 73 -9.01 -5.81 -23.07
N PRO A 74 -9.67 -6.93 -23.46
CA PRO A 74 -10.19 -7.11 -24.81
C PRO A 74 -11.03 -5.90 -25.26
N GLY A 75 -10.73 -5.37 -26.45
CA GLY A 75 -11.40 -4.20 -27.02
C GLY A 75 -10.99 -2.83 -26.46
N LEU A 76 -10.24 -2.76 -25.35
CA LEU A 76 -9.75 -1.49 -24.79
C LEU A 76 -8.25 -1.27 -24.96
N GLY A 77 -7.45 -2.34 -24.93
CA GLY A 77 -6.00 -2.27 -25.10
C GLY A 77 -5.21 -2.83 -23.93
N VAL A 78 -3.95 -2.40 -23.77
CA VAL A 78 -3.02 -2.90 -22.74
C VAL A 78 -2.66 -1.78 -21.77
N PHE A 79 -2.79 -2.07 -20.48
CA PHE A 79 -2.61 -1.12 -19.39
C PHE A 79 -1.54 -1.59 -18.41
N PHE A 80 -0.60 -0.71 -18.08
CA PHE A 80 0.47 -0.99 -17.13
C PHE A 80 0.16 -0.31 -15.79
N PRO A 81 0.26 -1.02 -14.64
CA PRO A 81 0.14 -0.42 -13.32
C PRO A 81 1.16 0.72 -13.12
N PRO A 82 0.74 1.97 -12.92
CA PRO A 82 1.65 3.10 -12.77
C PRO A 82 2.40 3.08 -11.44
N ASN A 83 3.48 3.84 -11.35
CA ASN A 83 4.19 4.11 -10.11
C ASN A 83 3.32 4.95 -9.16
N LEU A 84 3.11 4.45 -7.93
CA LEU A 84 2.33 5.13 -6.89
C LEU A 84 3.18 5.90 -5.87
N THR A 85 4.51 5.77 -5.93
CA THR A 85 5.41 6.51 -5.04
C THR A 85 5.33 8.02 -5.32
N PRO A 86 5.76 8.90 -4.40
CA PRO A 86 5.68 10.34 -4.59
C PRO A 86 6.79 10.91 -5.51
N ASP A 87 7.35 10.08 -6.40
CA ASP A 87 8.25 10.55 -7.45
C ASP A 87 7.54 11.55 -8.38
N LYS A 88 8.19 12.66 -8.70
CA LYS A 88 7.56 13.77 -9.44
C LYS A 88 7.47 13.52 -10.95
N ALA A 89 8.37 12.72 -11.50
CA ALA A 89 8.46 12.50 -12.94
C ALA A 89 7.61 11.30 -13.37
N THR A 90 7.65 10.23 -12.60
CA THR A 90 7.08 8.92 -12.96
C THR A 90 5.91 8.50 -12.07
N GLY A 91 5.74 9.12 -10.89
CA GLY A 91 4.75 8.74 -9.88
C GLY A 91 3.73 9.82 -9.51
N LEU A 92 3.25 9.77 -8.26
CA LEU A 92 2.22 10.67 -7.69
C LEU A 92 2.82 11.95 -7.08
N GLY A 93 4.06 12.30 -7.38
CA GLY A 93 4.75 13.43 -6.77
C GLY A 93 4.08 14.78 -7.02
N SER A 94 3.47 14.94 -8.20
CA SER A 94 2.74 16.14 -8.61
C SER A 94 1.26 16.14 -8.22
N TRP A 95 0.73 15.00 -7.77
CA TRP A 95 -0.69 14.88 -7.39
C TRP A 95 -0.88 15.30 -5.93
N SER A 96 -1.94 16.06 -5.68
CA SER A 96 -2.46 16.35 -4.35
C SER A 96 -3.15 15.13 -3.76
N GLU A 97 -3.28 15.07 -2.43
CA GLU A 97 -4.04 13.99 -1.78
C GLU A 97 -5.50 13.92 -2.26
N LYS A 98 -6.12 15.07 -2.57
CA LYS A 98 -7.50 15.12 -3.09
C LYS A 98 -7.62 14.44 -4.45
N GLU A 99 -6.64 14.65 -5.33
CA GLU A 99 -6.59 14.00 -6.64
C GLU A 99 -6.34 12.50 -6.52
N ILE A 100 -5.48 12.08 -5.59
CA ILE A 100 -5.27 10.66 -5.30
C ILE A 100 -6.58 10.01 -4.80
N ILE A 101 -7.30 10.68 -3.88
CA ILE A 101 -8.60 10.22 -3.38
C ILE A 101 -9.62 10.10 -4.51
N ALA A 102 -9.70 11.11 -5.40
CA ALA A 102 -10.59 11.08 -6.56
C ALA A 102 -10.27 9.90 -7.49
N ALA A 103 -8.99 9.69 -7.81
CA ALA A 103 -8.57 8.57 -8.64
C ALA A 103 -8.92 7.21 -8.01
N ILE A 104 -8.73 7.05 -6.70
CA ILE A 104 -9.03 5.81 -5.99
C ILE A 104 -10.54 5.54 -5.94
N ARG A 105 -11.36 6.54 -5.61
CA ARG A 105 -12.79 6.35 -5.35
C ARG A 105 -13.67 6.43 -6.60
N THR A 106 -13.28 7.22 -7.58
CA THR A 106 -14.09 7.49 -8.78
C THR A 106 -13.40 7.09 -10.07
N GLY A 107 -12.12 6.74 -10.03
CA GLY A 107 -11.33 6.47 -11.21
C GLY A 107 -10.93 7.74 -11.98
N THR A 108 -11.18 8.94 -11.45
CA THR A 108 -10.90 10.20 -12.18
C THR A 108 -9.48 10.68 -11.90
N ARG A 109 -8.68 10.85 -12.96
CA ARG A 109 -7.33 11.42 -12.90
C ARG A 109 -7.36 12.96 -12.88
N PRO A 110 -6.26 13.63 -12.47
CA PRO A 110 -6.14 15.09 -12.57
C PRO A 110 -6.36 15.65 -13.97
N ASP A 111 -5.97 14.88 -14.99
CA ASP A 111 -6.14 15.24 -16.40
C ASP A 111 -7.55 14.94 -16.95
N GLY A 112 -8.49 14.55 -16.08
CA GLY A 112 -9.88 14.26 -16.44
C GLY A 112 -10.10 12.87 -17.07
N ARG A 113 -9.05 12.11 -17.38
CA ARG A 113 -9.19 10.76 -17.91
C ARG A 113 -9.67 9.80 -16.82
N VAL A 114 -10.38 8.75 -17.25
CA VAL A 114 -10.82 7.67 -16.37
C VAL A 114 -9.78 6.55 -16.33
N LEU A 115 -9.51 6.02 -15.14
CA LEU A 115 -8.63 4.86 -14.96
C LEU A 115 -9.20 3.63 -15.69
N ALA A 116 -8.29 2.81 -16.20
CA ALA A 116 -8.64 1.55 -16.82
C ALA A 116 -9.44 0.66 -15.84
N PRO A 117 -10.46 -0.08 -16.30
CA PRO A 117 -11.32 -0.87 -15.42
C PRO A 117 -10.60 -2.05 -14.74
N VAL A 118 -9.38 -2.38 -15.15
CA VAL A 118 -8.49 -3.32 -14.43
C VAL A 118 -8.10 -2.80 -13.04
N MET A 119 -8.06 -1.47 -12.86
CA MET A 119 -7.93 -0.87 -11.55
C MET A 119 -9.34 -0.83 -10.90
N PRO A 120 -9.54 -1.49 -9.75
CA PRO A 120 -10.88 -1.74 -9.18
C PRO A 120 -11.48 -0.53 -8.44
N TYR A 121 -11.35 0.70 -8.98
CA TYR A 121 -11.85 1.93 -8.34
C TYR A 121 -13.33 1.88 -7.97
N LYS A 122 -14.14 1.17 -8.77
CA LYS A 122 -15.58 0.99 -8.50
C LYS A 122 -15.84 0.23 -7.18
N HIS A 123 -14.93 -0.65 -6.79
CA HIS A 123 -14.99 -1.36 -5.52
C HIS A 123 -14.44 -0.53 -4.36
N TYR A 124 -13.53 0.40 -4.65
CA TYR A 124 -12.93 1.30 -3.66
C TYR A 124 -13.77 2.56 -3.39
N GLY A 125 -14.79 2.83 -4.19
CA GLY A 125 -15.66 4.01 -4.04
C GLY A 125 -16.35 4.12 -2.67
N ALA A 126 -16.57 3.00 -1.98
CA ALA A 126 -17.19 2.92 -0.66
C ALA A 126 -16.25 3.23 0.51
N LEU A 127 -14.96 3.48 0.26
CA LEU A 127 -14.05 3.93 1.31
C LEU A 127 -14.60 5.17 2.01
N THR A 128 -14.49 5.19 3.34
CA THR A 128 -14.79 6.39 4.12
C THR A 128 -13.81 7.50 3.74
N ASP A 129 -14.18 8.76 3.97
CA ASP A 129 -13.27 9.88 3.74
C ASP A 129 -11.98 9.73 4.55
N ALA A 130 -12.08 9.20 5.77
CA ALA A 130 -10.93 8.92 6.64
C ALA A 130 -10.01 7.85 6.05
N ASP A 131 -10.55 6.75 5.52
CA ASP A 131 -9.76 5.66 4.93
C ASP A 131 -9.12 6.08 3.61
N ALA A 132 -9.86 6.76 2.73
CA ALA A 132 -9.30 7.26 1.47
C ALA A 132 -8.20 8.30 1.72
N SER A 133 -8.42 9.17 2.70
CA SER A 133 -7.43 10.14 3.18
C SER A 133 -6.20 9.45 3.78
N ALA A 134 -6.36 8.39 4.57
CA ALA A 134 -5.26 7.62 5.13
C ALA A 134 -4.43 6.95 4.03
N LEU A 135 -5.08 6.33 3.04
CA LEU A 135 -4.43 5.68 1.91
C LEU A 135 -3.61 6.68 1.07
N ALA A 136 -4.18 7.85 0.75
CA ALA A 136 -3.46 8.92 0.05
C ALA A 136 -2.24 9.42 0.83
N ALA A 137 -2.37 9.62 2.15
CA ALA A 137 -1.25 10.01 3.01
C ALA A 137 -0.14 8.95 3.04
N TYR A 138 -0.51 7.67 3.10
CA TYR A 138 0.47 6.58 3.06
C TYR A 138 1.24 6.59 1.74
N LEU A 139 0.56 6.65 0.58
CA LEU A 139 1.22 6.70 -0.73
C LEU A 139 2.17 7.92 -0.83
N LYS A 140 1.76 9.08 -0.31
CA LYS A 140 2.62 10.28 -0.25
C LYS A 140 3.80 10.16 0.71
N SER A 141 3.74 9.25 1.69
CA SER A 141 4.80 9.04 2.69
C SER A 141 5.88 8.06 2.24
N LEU A 142 5.64 7.29 1.17
CA LEU A 142 6.60 6.33 0.63
C LEU A 142 7.90 7.02 0.18
N PRO A 143 9.04 6.32 0.23
CA PRO A 143 10.24 6.78 -0.47
C PRO A 143 9.95 6.95 -1.98
N PRO A 144 10.35 8.07 -2.60
CA PRO A 144 10.17 8.26 -4.03
C PRO A 144 11.09 7.29 -4.80
N VAL A 145 10.52 6.58 -5.77
CA VAL A 145 11.26 5.71 -6.67
C VAL A 145 11.03 6.18 -8.09
N SER A 146 12.09 6.49 -8.84
CA SER A 146 11.96 6.78 -10.26
C SER A 146 11.80 5.46 -11.03
N ASN A 147 10.62 5.25 -11.62
CA ASN A 147 10.34 4.07 -12.43
C ASN A 147 9.31 4.41 -13.50
N GLN A 148 9.78 4.60 -14.73
CA GLN A 148 8.90 4.85 -15.86
C GLN A 148 8.34 3.53 -16.39
N VAL A 149 7.06 3.29 -16.16
CA VAL A 149 6.38 2.11 -16.72
C VAL A 149 6.09 2.31 -18.22
N PRO A 150 5.96 1.22 -19.01
CA PRO A 150 5.58 1.30 -20.40
C PRO A 150 4.26 2.05 -20.60
N ALA A 151 4.12 2.70 -21.76
CA ALA A 151 2.89 3.41 -22.08
C ALA A 151 1.72 2.43 -22.26
N MET A 152 0.52 2.84 -21.84
CA MET A 152 -0.70 2.14 -22.23
C MET A 152 -0.90 2.26 -23.74
N THR A 153 -1.56 1.26 -24.32
CA THR A 153 -1.82 1.20 -25.76
C THR A 153 -3.30 0.92 -26.01
N GLY A 154 -3.83 1.48 -27.09
CA GLY A 154 -5.17 1.19 -27.57
C GLY A 154 -5.31 -0.24 -28.14
N PRO A 155 -6.53 -0.66 -28.52
CA PRO A 155 -6.80 -2.04 -28.93
C PRO A 155 -6.12 -2.45 -30.25
N SER A 156 -5.72 -1.49 -31.08
CA SER A 156 -5.06 -1.73 -32.38
C SER A 156 -3.58 -1.35 -32.37
N GLU A 157 -3.05 -0.93 -31.22
CA GLU A 157 -1.65 -0.50 -31.09
C GLU A 157 -0.78 -1.65 -30.57
N LYS A 158 0.48 -1.69 -30.99
CA LYS A 158 1.44 -2.69 -30.51
C LYS A 158 1.91 -2.32 -29.09
N PRO A 159 1.71 -3.20 -28.07
CA PRO A 159 2.18 -2.92 -26.72
C PRO A 159 3.69 -2.78 -26.63
N SER A 160 4.15 -1.83 -25.83
CA SER A 160 5.57 -1.53 -25.63
C SER A 160 6.27 -2.42 -24.58
N GLY A 161 5.55 -3.36 -23.98
CA GLY A 161 6.06 -4.25 -22.94
C GLY A 161 5.30 -5.58 -22.86
N PRO A 162 5.79 -6.54 -22.06
CA PRO A 162 5.08 -7.79 -21.82
C PRO A 162 3.74 -7.54 -21.14
N TYR A 163 2.75 -8.38 -21.42
CA TYR A 163 1.42 -8.26 -20.81
C TYR A 163 0.74 -9.61 -20.59
N LEU A 164 -0.17 -9.64 -19.62
CA LEU A 164 -1.06 -10.76 -19.36
C LEU A 164 -2.38 -10.54 -20.11
N THR A 165 -2.89 -11.57 -20.76
CA THR A 165 -4.22 -11.55 -21.39
C THR A 165 -5.24 -12.23 -20.49
N VAL A 166 -6.32 -11.52 -20.17
CA VAL A 166 -7.48 -12.13 -19.52
C VAL A 166 -8.19 -12.99 -20.55
N ALA A 167 -7.96 -14.30 -20.49
CA ALA A 167 -8.75 -15.27 -21.22
C ALA A 167 -10.08 -15.46 -20.47
N MET A 168 -11.16 -14.91 -21.01
CA MET A 168 -12.51 -15.24 -20.53
C MET A 168 -12.79 -16.70 -20.92
N PRO A 169 -13.15 -17.58 -19.98
CA PRO A 169 -13.56 -18.95 -20.31
C PRO A 169 -14.87 -18.96 -21.11
#